data_AF-A0A848UMK4-F1
#
_entry.id   AF-A0A848UMK4-F1
#
_cell.length_a   1.000
_cell.length_b   1.000
_cell.length_c   1.000
_cell.angle_alpha   90.00
_cell.angle_beta   90.00
_cell.angle_gamma   90.00
#
_symmetry.space_group_name_H-M   'P 1'
#
loop_
_entity.id
_entity.type
_entity.pdbx_description
1 polymer ?
#
loop_
_entity_poly.entity_id
_entity_poly.type
_entity_poly.pdbx_seq_one_letter_code
_entity_poly.pdbx_strand_id
1 'polypeptide(L)'
;HGEWAFPVYPTNRSLVGSVPTPYIWDDRCRAEDATERIKELYNMSKEERNVRGMKGREWALGDEAGFTAEIMGKRVIKNLDKLFETWVPRERYSFINANEYEPNVVNHKLLY
;
A
#
# COMPACT_ATOMS: atom_id res chain seq x y z
N HIS A 1 12.93 8.44 -1.26
CA HIS A 1 13.11 7.79 0.05
C HIS A 1 13.83 8.78 0.95
N GLY A 2 13.61 8.72 2.26
CA GLY A 2 14.32 9.58 3.21
C GLY A 2 15.77 9.17 3.43
N GLU A 3 16.60 10.09 3.92
CA GLU A 3 18.01 9.81 4.26
C GLU A 3 18.18 8.70 5.33
N TRP A 4 17.11 8.44 6.07
CA TRP A 4 17.02 7.40 7.10
C TRP A 4 16.70 6.00 6.54
N ALA A 5 16.37 5.89 5.25
CA ALA A 5 15.93 4.64 4.64
C ALA A 5 16.99 4.04 3.72
N PHE A 6 17.16 2.72 3.79
CA PHE A 6 18.00 1.92 2.90
C PHE A 6 17.09 0.99 2.09
N PRO A 7 16.50 1.47 0.98
CA PRO A 7 15.50 0.70 0.26
C PRO A 7 16.12 -0.52 -0.44
N VAL A 8 15.37 -1.61 -0.45
CA VAL A 8 15.60 -2.79 -1.29
C VAL A 8 14.46 -2.86 -2.29
N TYR A 9 14.78 -3.01 -3.57
CA TYR A 9 13.79 -3.01 -4.63
C TYR A 9 13.50 -4.43 -5.11
N PRO A 10 12.25 -4.73 -5.51
CA PRO A 10 11.91 -6.05 -6.01
C PRO A 10 12.59 -6.29 -7.36
N THR A 11 13.11 -7.50 -7.54
CA THR A 11 13.76 -7.95 -8.77
C THR A 11 12.77 -8.61 -9.72
N ASN A 12 11.70 -9.17 -9.18
CA ASN A 12 10.66 -9.85 -9.92
C ASN A 12 9.37 -9.93 -9.10
N ARG A 13 8.28 -10.20 -9.81
CA ARG A 13 6.98 -10.51 -9.23
C ARG A 13 6.65 -11.97 -9.50
N SER A 14 6.47 -12.74 -8.44
CA SER A 14 6.19 -14.18 -8.48
C SER A 14 4.69 -14.41 -8.34
N LEU A 15 4.10 -15.21 -9.24
CA LEU A 15 2.72 -15.67 -9.07
C LEU A 15 2.73 -16.90 -8.16
N VAL A 16 2.03 -16.83 -7.05
CA VAL A 16 1.87 -17.95 -6.13
C VAL A 16 0.38 -18.26 -6.02
N GLY A 17 0.00 -19.50 -6.28
CA GLY A 17 -1.40 -19.91 -6.25
C GLY A 17 -1.63 -21.18 -7.05
N SER A 18 -2.85 -21.67 -6.99
CA SER A 18 -3.31 -22.87 -7.70
C SER A 18 -4.81 -22.77 -7.92
N VAL A 19 -5.43 -23.68 -8.66
CA VAL A 19 -6.89 -23.67 -8.85
C VAL A 19 -7.68 -23.58 -7.52
N PRO A 20 -7.32 -24.31 -6.44
CA PRO A 20 -7.98 -24.15 -5.14
C PRO A 20 -7.51 -22.97 -4.29
N THR A 21 -6.39 -22.29 -4.61
CA THR A 21 -5.84 -21.20 -3.80
C THR A 21 -5.72 -19.90 -4.61
N PRO A 22 -6.28 -18.77 -4.13
CA PRO A 22 -6.23 -17.51 -4.86
C PRO A 22 -4.83 -17.18 -5.37
N TYR A 23 -4.75 -16.75 -6.63
CA TYR A 23 -3.50 -16.31 -7.22
C TYR A 23 -3.09 -14.97 -6.61
N ILE A 24 -1.97 -14.97 -5.91
CA ILE A 24 -1.38 -13.80 -5.27
C ILE A 24 -0.07 -13.49 -5.98
N TRP A 25 0.08 -12.22 -6.33
CA TRP A 25 1.36 -11.70 -6.80
C TRP A 25 2.21 -11.28 -5.60
N ASP A 26 3.37 -11.90 -5.48
CA ASP A 26 4.34 -11.62 -4.43
C ASP A 26 5.60 -11.00 -5.05
N ASP A 27 5.96 -9.80 -4.62
CA ASP A 27 7.14 -9.10 -5.08
C ASP A 27 8.36 -9.62 -4.31
N ARG A 28 9.34 -10.19 -5.00
CA ARG A 28 10.55 -10.75 -4.39
C ARG A 28 11.74 -9.84 -4.63
N CYS A 29 12.59 -9.72 -3.60
CA CYS A 29 13.92 -9.13 -3.71
C CYS A 29 14.98 -10.21 -3.62
N ARG A 30 16.18 -9.92 -4.14
CA ARG A 30 17.33 -10.78 -3.93
C ARG A 30 17.84 -10.64 -2.50
N ALA A 31 18.19 -11.76 -1.88
CA ALA A 31 18.73 -11.78 -0.53
C ALA A 31 20.06 -11.01 -0.43
N GLU A 32 20.84 -10.96 -1.51
CA GLU A 32 22.07 -10.18 -1.56
C GLU A 32 21.80 -8.68 -1.43
N ASP A 33 20.75 -8.16 -2.09
CA ASP A 33 20.41 -6.73 -2.03
C ASP A 33 20.06 -6.29 -0.59
N ALA A 34 19.34 -7.14 0.15
CA ALA A 34 19.06 -6.92 1.56
C ALA A 34 20.32 -7.00 2.43
N THR A 35 21.21 -7.96 2.14
CA THR A 35 22.48 -8.15 2.85
C THR A 35 23.38 -6.93 2.69
N GLU A 36 23.47 -6.37 1.48
CA GLU A 36 24.24 -5.16 1.21
C GLU A 36 23.76 -3.97 2.04
N ARG A 37 22.44 -3.73 2.10
CA ARG A 37 21.88 -2.63 2.89
C ARG A 37 22.11 -2.82 4.39
N ILE A 38 21.98 -4.04 4.90
CA ILE A 38 22.24 -4.35 6.31
C ILE A 38 23.72 -4.13 6.65
N LYS A 39 24.63 -4.57 5.77
CA LYS A 39 26.08 -4.37 5.93
C LYS A 39 26.46 -2.89 5.88
N GLU A 40 25.84 -2.11 5.00
CA GLU A 40 26.01 -0.66 4.93
C GLU A 40 25.67 0.00 6.29
N LEU A 41 24.53 -0.38 6.89
CA LEU A 41 24.13 0.11 8.21
C LEU A 41 25.08 -0.37 9.32
N TYR A 42 25.54 -1.62 9.27
CA TYR A 42 26.45 -2.18 10.28
C TYR A 42 27.81 -1.48 10.30
N ASN A 43 28.33 -1.15 9.12
CA ASN A 43 29.62 -0.46 8.96
C ASN A 43 29.55 1.04 9.28
N MET A 44 28.35 1.59 9.46
CA MET A 44 28.15 3.01 9.75
C MET A 44 28.52 3.37 11.19
N SER A 45 29.06 4.58 11.38
CA SER A 45 29.36 5.13 12.70
C SER A 45 28.10 5.21 13.58
N LYS A 46 28.29 5.23 14.90
CA LYS A 46 27.17 5.36 15.84
C LYS A 46 26.51 6.73 15.69
N GLU A 47 27.32 7.76 15.46
CA GLU A 47 26.92 9.15 15.30
C GLU A 47 25.99 9.30 14.09
N GLU A 48 26.40 8.77 12.95
CA GLU A 48 25.61 8.86 11.72
C GLU A 48 24.31 8.05 11.82
N ARG A 49 24.35 6.86 12.45
CA ARG A 49 23.14 6.07 12.72
C ARG A 49 22.15 6.83 13.60
N ASN A 50 22.63 7.52 14.63
CA ASN A 50 21.77 8.34 15.50
C ASN A 50 21.15 9.51 14.73
N VAL A 51 21.93 10.24 13.94
CA VAL A 51 21.42 11.37 13.14
C VAL A 51 20.34 10.91 12.17
N ARG A 52 20.60 9.83 11.41
CA ARG A 52 19.63 9.26 10.48
C ARG A 52 18.39 8.72 11.20
N GLY A 53 18.56 8.04 12.33
CA GLY A 53 17.46 7.56 13.16
C GLY A 53 16.56 8.69 13.67
N MET A 54 17.15 9.82 14.07
CA MET A 54 16.40 11.01 14.47
C MET A 54 15.62 11.61 13.31
N LYS A 55 16.21 11.75 12.11
CA LYS A 55 15.49 12.20 10.91
C LYS A 55 14.31 11.27 10.56
N GLY A 56 14.50 9.95 10.69
CA GLY A 56 13.42 8.97 10.50
C GLY A 56 12.29 9.12 11.52
N ARG A 57 12.64 9.41 12.79
CA ARG A 57 11.66 9.70 13.85
C ARG A 57 10.90 11.01 13.58
N GLU A 58 11.60 12.07 13.18
CA GLU A 58 10.98 13.35 12.82
C GLU A 58 9.98 13.18 11.69
N TRP A 59 10.33 12.43 10.64
CA TRP A 59 9.40 12.10 9.56
C TRP A 59 8.21 11.27 10.06
N ALA A 60 8.43 10.24 10.88
CA ALA A 60 7.37 9.39 11.41
C ALA A 60 6.36 10.16 12.28
N LEU A 61 6.84 11.13 13.07
CA LEU A 61 6.02 11.97 13.93
C LEU A 61 5.41 13.18 13.20
N GLY A 62 6.01 13.60 12.09
CA GLY A 62 5.55 14.73 11.29
C GLY A 62 4.24 14.46 10.56
N ASP A 63 3.68 15.51 9.97
CA ASP A 63 2.34 15.47 9.34
C ASP A 63 2.26 14.59 8.09
N GLU A 64 3.39 14.33 7.42
CA GLU A 64 3.48 13.48 6.24
C GLU A 64 3.14 12.02 6.60
N ALA A 65 3.98 11.36 7.40
CA ALA A 65 3.71 10.00 7.86
C ALA A 65 2.58 9.98 8.89
N GLY A 66 2.66 10.86 9.90
CA GLY A 66 1.63 11.05 10.91
C GLY A 66 1.39 9.82 11.78
N PHE A 67 2.42 9.03 12.09
CA PHE A 67 2.34 7.81 12.89
C PHE A 67 2.25 8.11 14.40
N THR A 68 1.39 9.06 14.76
CA THR A 68 1.02 9.38 16.14
C THR A 68 -0.46 9.12 16.35
N ALA A 69 -0.85 8.70 17.55
CA ALA A 69 -2.24 8.45 17.89
C ALA A 69 -3.13 9.68 17.61
N GLU A 70 -2.61 10.88 17.87
CA GLU A 70 -3.31 12.14 17.64
C GLU A 70 -3.57 12.39 16.14
N ILE A 71 -2.53 12.32 15.30
CA ILE A 71 -2.67 12.58 13.85
C ILE A 71 -3.53 11.49 13.21
N MET A 72 -3.32 10.23 13.57
CA MET A 72 -4.14 9.12 13.09
C MET A 72 -5.61 9.29 13.49
N GLY A 73 -5.89 9.68 14.74
CA GLY A 73 -7.25 9.97 15.21
C GLY A 73 -7.91 11.09 14.41
N LYS A 74 -7.20 12.21 14.21
CA LYS A 74 -7.68 13.33 13.37
C LYS A 74 -7.97 12.89 11.94
N ARG A 75 -7.14 12.03 11.34
CA ARG A 75 -7.35 11.48 10.00
C ARG A 75 -8.59 10.58 9.92
N VAL A 76 -8.83 9.76 10.95
CA VAL A 76 -10.05 8.93 11.02
C VAL A 76 -11.29 9.83 11.08
N ILE A 77 -11.31 10.80 11.99
CA ILE A 77 -12.42 11.75 12.13
C ILE A 77 -12.69 12.46 10.79
N LYS A 78 -11.66 13.05 10.17
CA LYS A 78 -11.77 13.73 8.87
C LYS A 78 -12.39 12.84 7.78
N ASN A 79 -11.99 11.57 7.71
CA ASN A 79 -12.52 10.67 6.69
C ASN A 79 -13.95 10.21 7.00
N LEU A 80 -14.32 10.06 8.26
CA LEU A 80 -15.69 9.78 8.67
C LEU A 80 -16.61 10.98 8.41
N ASP A 81 -16.17 12.19 8.73
CA ASP A 81 -16.92 13.41 8.43
C ASP A 81 -17.16 13.53 6.92
N LYS A 82 -16.11 13.34 6.11
CA LYS A 82 -16.22 13.31 4.65
C LYS A 82 -17.17 12.21 4.16
N LEU A 83 -17.15 11.03 4.78
CA LEU A 83 -18.07 9.95 4.46
C LEU A 83 -19.51 10.42 4.71
N PHE A 84 -19.82 10.98 5.88
CA PHE A 84 -21.17 11.46 6.18
C PHE A 84 -21.62 12.60 5.27
N GLU A 85 -20.71 13.47 4.83
CA GLU A 85 -21.01 14.56 3.89
C GLU A 85 -21.27 14.08 2.46
N THR A 86 -20.57 13.03 2.00
CA THR A 86 -20.59 12.59 0.60
C THR A 86 -21.41 11.31 0.37
N TRP A 87 -21.81 10.62 1.43
CA TRP A 87 -22.52 9.35 1.33
C TRP A 87 -23.93 9.55 0.80
N VAL A 88 -24.18 9.00 -0.38
CA VAL A 88 -25.52 8.88 -0.95
C VAL A 88 -26.00 7.44 -0.74
N PRO A 89 -27.09 7.21 0.01
CA PRO A 89 -27.61 5.86 0.21
C PRO A 89 -28.10 5.28 -1.12
N ARG A 90 -27.92 3.96 -1.30
CA ARG A 90 -28.49 3.24 -2.44
C ARG A 90 -30.01 3.27 -2.37
N GLU A 91 -30.66 3.38 -3.53
CA GLU A 91 -32.11 3.26 -3.64
C GLU A 91 -32.61 1.92 -3.07
N ARG A 92 -33.72 1.95 -2.33
CA ARG A 92 -34.30 0.76 -1.67
C ARG A 92 -34.80 -0.28 -2.67
N TYR A 93 -35.20 0.16 -3.86
CA TYR A 93 -35.75 -0.67 -4.90
C TYR A 93 -35.08 -0.29 -6.21
N SER A 94 -34.54 -1.27 -6.91
CA SER A 94 -34.09 -1.12 -8.31
C SER A 94 -35.10 -1.82 -9.20
N PHE A 95 -35.82 -1.07 -10.03
CA PHE A 95 -36.68 -1.66 -11.04
C PHE A 95 -35.82 -2.09 -12.23
N ILE A 96 -35.64 -3.40 -12.39
CA ILE A 96 -34.92 -3.99 -13.52
C ILE A 96 -35.97 -4.45 -14.53
N ASN A 97 -35.90 -3.94 -15.76
CA ASN A 97 -36.78 -4.39 -16.83
C ASN A 97 -36.37 -5.80 -17.25
N ALA A 98 -37.16 -6.82 -16.90
CA ALA A 98 -36.88 -8.22 -17.22
C ALA A 98 -37.30 -8.61 -18.66
N ASN A 99 -37.89 -7.69 -19.44
CA ASN A 99 -38.33 -7.98 -20.80
C ASN A 99 -37.19 -7.93 -21.83
N GLU A 100 -36.08 -7.29 -21.50
CA GLU A 100 -34.92 -7.14 -22.39
C GLU A 100 -33.68 -7.74 -21.71
N TYR A 101 -33.09 -8.74 -22.35
CA TYR A 101 -31.88 -9.41 -21.87
C TYR A 101 -30.67 -8.90 -22.68
N GLU A 102 -29.81 -8.12 -22.03
CA GLU A 102 -28.51 -7.77 -22.59
C GLU A 102 -27.47 -8.82 -22.17
N PRO A 103 -26.85 -9.55 -23.12
CA PRO A 103 -25.79 -10.49 -22.78
C PRO A 103 -24.54 -9.75 -22.28
N ASN A 104 -23.94 -10.23 -21.20
CA ASN A 104 -22.65 -9.72 -20.72
C ASN A 104 -21.56 -10.00 -21.76
N VAL A 105 -21.18 -8.96 -22.52
CA VAL A 105 -20.11 -9.04 -23.52
C VAL A 105 -18.79 -8.69 -22.86
N VAL A 106 -17.77 -9.52 -23.08
CA VAL A 106 -16.42 -9.25 -22.59
C VAL A 106 -15.79 -8.18 -23.47
N ASN A 107 -15.65 -6.95 -22.95
CA ASN A 107 -15.15 -5.79 -23.71
C ASN A 107 -13.63 -5.78 -23.95
N HIS A 108 -12.88 -6.74 -23.41
CA HIS A 108 -11.43 -6.82 -23.63
C HIS A 108 -11.08 -7.87 -24.67
N LYS A 109 -10.07 -7.56 -25.50
CA LYS A 109 -9.53 -8.50 -26.48
C LYS A 109 -8.87 -9.68 -25.74
N LEU A 110 -9.23 -10.90 -26.11
CA LEU A 110 -8.48 -12.09 -25.70
C LEU A 110 -7.11 -12.00 -26.40
N LEU A 111 -6.05 -11.78 -25.63
CA LEU A 111 -4.68 -11.91 -26.13
C LEU A 111 -4.35 -13.40 -26.17
N TYR A 112 -4.18 -13.94 -27.38
CA TYR A 112 -3.64 -15.29 -27.62
C TYR A 112 -2.15 -15.21 -27.93
#